data_AF-A0A3M7Q4R2-F1
#
_entry.id   AF-A0A3M7Q4R2-F1
#
_cell.length_a   1.000
_cell.length_b   1.000
_cell.length_c   1.000
_cell.angle_alpha   90.00
_cell.angle_beta   90.00
_cell.angle_gamma   90.00
#
_symmetry.space_group_name_H-M   'P 1'
#
loop_
_entity.id
_entity.type
_entity.pdbx_description
1 polymer ?
#
loop_
_entity_poly.entity_id
_entity_poly.type
_entity_poly.pdbx_seq_one_letter_code
_entity_poly.pdbx_strand_id
1 'polypeptide(L)'
;MIYKTCNFYTVINEDNLGRSIGFSKKFENLKIVIDEVEYGQSFPLNLNESIDFKNLNSYSRIPKILLWTPFWHWKDFFFGLGYKKPFVNNECPVFNCEITNDRTKFNESDLVVFHARKKFQFQYRPRDQRWIFAEFESPIHSPNYTKFNNIFNFTFTYRVESEFSRSSSSGYRMFEWARNFSFDENKDFSKGKTGLAAAVISHCKANSGRDIFIKKLKQFIPISIYGKCGKNCTDKFKFFSKCKHHIGKKYKFYLSFENSICNGYITEKFFEILRYDIIPVVLGGGQYAKFVPKSGFINVFDYKNPQELGQYLKYLDKNTTAYNSYFKWKKYVLFKDRLLNSNFCDMCLMLNLENEMPIRRNIVRNIGEFW
;
A
#
# COMPACT_ATOMS: atom_id res chain seq x y z
N MET A 1 2.55 30.82 7.28
CA MET A 1 1.22 30.20 7.13
C MET A 1 1.43 28.72 6.85
N ILE A 2 0.89 27.89 7.74
CA ILE A 2 1.30 26.53 8.09
C ILE A 2 0.88 25.50 7.01
N TYR A 3 1.88 24.70 6.62
CA TYR A 3 1.92 23.39 5.96
C TYR A 3 0.65 22.80 5.31
N LYS A 4 0.72 22.62 3.98
CA LYS A 4 -0.03 21.60 3.23
C LYS A 4 0.99 20.57 2.70
N THR A 5 0.92 19.33 3.16
CA THR A 5 1.88 18.21 3.05
C THR A 5 2.07 17.61 1.63
N CYS A 6 1.79 18.36 0.58
CA CYS A 6 2.16 18.02 -0.79
C CYS A 6 2.69 19.28 -1.46
N ASN A 7 4.01 19.44 -1.56
CA ASN A 7 4.63 20.51 -2.35
C ASN A 7 6.05 20.12 -2.81
N PHE A 8 6.48 20.78 -3.89
CA PHE A 8 7.79 20.67 -4.54
C PHE A 8 8.92 20.52 -3.51
N TYR A 9 9.74 19.49 -3.73
CA TYR A 9 10.80 18.94 -2.85
C TYR A 9 11.30 19.82 -1.72
N THR A 10 11.43 19.21 -0.55
CA THR A 10 12.57 19.46 0.32
C THR A 10 12.86 18.19 1.12
N VAL A 11 14.13 17.74 1.06
CA VAL A 11 14.70 16.64 1.83
C VAL A 11 14.82 17.09 3.29
N ILE A 12 14.43 16.25 4.25
CA ILE A 12 14.64 16.48 5.68
C ILE A 12 15.53 15.35 6.19
N ASN A 13 16.63 15.73 6.85
CA ASN A 13 17.65 14.86 7.44
C ASN A 13 17.08 13.96 8.56
N GLU A 14 17.71 12.78 8.68
CA GLU A 14 17.59 11.84 9.77
C GLU A 14 18.11 12.42 11.09
N ASP A 15 17.38 12.20 12.18
CA ASP A 15 17.92 11.71 13.46
C ASP A 15 16.79 11.54 14.48
N ASN A 16 16.54 10.28 14.86
CA ASN A 16 16.20 9.82 16.23
C ASN A 16 15.81 8.33 16.17
N LEU A 17 16.83 7.48 16.33
CA LEU A 17 16.69 6.03 16.56
C LEU A 17 16.13 5.78 17.96
N GLY A 18 14.82 5.54 18.04
CA GLY A 18 14.19 4.89 19.19
C GLY A 18 14.46 3.38 19.14
N ARG A 19 15.12 2.83 20.16
CA ARG A 19 15.41 1.40 20.33
C ARG A 19 14.14 0.54 20.21
N SER A 20 14.18 -0.49 19.36
CA SER A 20 13.19 -1.59 19.33
C SER A 20 13.88 -2.94 19.52
N ILE A 21 13.43 -3.71 20.51
CA ILE A 21 13.89 -5.08 20.83
C ILE A 21 12.73 -6.03 20.46
N GLY A 22 13.02 -7.07 19.68
CA GLY A 22 12.02 -7.88 18.95
C GLY A 22 11.59 -9.19 19.62
N PHE A 23 10.58 -9.85 19.03
CA PHE A 23 10.05 -11.15 19.46
C PHE A 23 10.04 -12.19 18.33
N SER A 24 10.26 -13.47 18.70
CA SER A 24 10.30 -14.61 17.79
C SER A 24 9.05 -15.49 17.90
N LYS A 25 8.29 -15.57 16.82
CA LYS A 25 7.62 -16.81 16.40
C LYS A 25 8.59 -17.43 15.38
N LYS A 26 8.77 -18.76 15.32
CA LYS A 26 9.57 -19.41 14.24
C LYS A 26 8.84 -19.28 12.89
N PHE A 27 8.64 -18.05 12.42
CA PHE A 27 8.85 -17.71 11.03
C PHE A 27 10.36 -17.60 10.91
N GLU A 28 10.97 -18.25 9.92
CA GLU A 28 12.41 -18.02 9.69
C GLU A 28 12.62 -16.52 9.60
N ASN A 29 13.36 -15.96 10.56
CA ASN A 29 13.75 -14.55 10.60
C ASN A 29 14.74 -14.30 9.46
N LEU A 30 14.30 -14.47 8.21
CA LEU A 30 15.09 -14.16 7.04
C LEU A 30 15.15 -12.64 6.95
N LYS A 31 16.17 -12.08 7.61
CA LYS A 31 16.59 -10.70 7.40
C LYS A 31 17.36 -10.68 6.10
N ILE A 32 16.76 -10.09 5.07
CA ILE A 32 17.39 -9.97 3.75
C ILE A 32 17.88 -8.53 3.64
N VAL A 33 19.19 -8.37 3.47
CA VAL A 33 19.78 -7.04 3.20
C VAL A 33 20.05 -6.95 1.71
N ILE A 34 19.44 -5.98 1.04
CA ILE A 34 19.68 -5.67 -0.38
C ILE A 34 19.83 -4.16 -0.49
N ASP A 35 20.85 -3.69 -1.21
CA ASP A 35 21.15 -2.27 -1.38
C ASP A 35 21.27 -1.51 -0.03
N GLU A 36 21.89 -2.14 0.97
CA GLU A 36 22.07 -1.62 2.33
C GLU A 36 20.75 -1.42 3.13
N VAL A 37 19.62 -1.89 2.60
CA VAL A 37 18.31 -1.82 3.26
C VAL A 37 17.93 -3.21 3.77
N GLU A 38 17.49 -3.28 5.03
CA GLU A 38 16.95 -4.50 5.64
C GLU A 38 15.47 -4.70 5.28
N TYR A 39 15.15 -5.88 4.77
CA TYR A 39 13.81 -6.34 4.43
C TYR A 39 13.42 -7.53 5.31
N GLY A 40 12.28 -7.46 6.00
CA GLY A 40 11.76 -8.57 6.82
C GLY A 40 10.39 -8.28 7.44
N GLN A 41 9.53 -9.31 7.57
CA GLN A 41 8.18 -9.18 8.12
C GLN A 41 8.20 -8.68 9.56
N SER A 42 8.01 -7.38 9.78
CA SER A 42 7.70 -6.83 11.09
C SER A 42 6.18 -6.77 11.27
N PHE A 43 5.62 -7.67 12.08
CA PHE A 43 4.38 -7.37 12.79
C PHE A 43 4.74 -6.43 13.94
N PRO A 44 4.20 -5.21 14.02
CA PRO A 44 4.47 -4.31 15.12
C PRO A 44 3.56 -4.70 16.31
N LEU A 45 3.89 -5.78 17.00
CA LEU A 45 3.32 -6.10 18.30
C LEU A 45 4.48 -6.30 19.27
N ASN A 46 4.77 -5.26 20.06
CA ASN A 46 5.71 -5.33 21.17
C ASN A 46 5.08 -6.16 22.30
N LEU A 47 5.04 -7.47 22.11
CA LEU A 47 4.60 -8.43 23.11
C LEU A 47 5.82 -9.24 23.53
N ASN A 48 6.16 -9.16 24.82
CA ASN A 48 7.20 -10.00 25.43
C ASN A 48 6.73 -11.46 25.62
N GLU A 49 5.63 -11.87 24.98
CA GLU A 49 4.96 -13.16 25.13
C GLU A 49 4.48 -13.66 23.76
N SER A 50 4.46 -14.98 23.57
CA SER A 50 3.97 -15.59 22.33
C SER A 50 2.44 -15.51 22.23
N ILE A 51 1.91 -14.92 21.15
CA ILE A 51 0.45 -14.87 20.92
C ILE A 51 -0.09 -16.26 20.56
N ASP A 52 -0.99 -16.78 21.40
CA ASP A 52 -1.77 -17.99 21.13
C ASP A 52 -3.03 -17.64 20.33
N PHE A 53 -2.93 -17.75 19.00
CA PHE A 53 -4.06 -17.53 18.11
C PHE A 53 -5.20 -18.55 18.31
N LYS A 54 -4.94 -19.76 18.80
CA LYS A 54 -6.01 -20.73 19.07
C LYS A 54 -6.87 -20.25 20.24
N ASN A 55 -6.22 -19.78 21.31
CA ASN A 55 -6.90 -19.19 22.45
C ASN A 55 -7.74 -17.96 22.03
N LEU A 56 -7.16 -17.01 21.30
CA LEU A 56 -7.90 -15.83 20.81
C LEU A 56 -9.13 -16.18 19.96
N ASN A 57 -9.06 -17.26 19.18
CA ASN A 57 -10.19 -17.71 18.36
C ASN A 57 -11.27 -18.47 19.14
N SER A 58 -10.99 -18.85 20.40
CA SER A 58 -11.92 -19.55 21.29
C SER A 58 -12.68 -18.63 22.26
N TYR A 59 -12.35 -17.33 22.29
CA TYR A 59 -13.01 -16.36 23.17
C TYR A 59 -14.51 -16.26 22.92
N SER A 60 -15.27 -16.18 24.02
CA SER A 60 -16.73 -16.05 23.99
C SER A 60 -17.19 -14.67 23.55
N ARG A 61 -16.41 -13.62 23.86
CA ARG A 61 -16.62 -12.27 23.33
C ARG A 61 -16.37 -12.28 21.82
N ILE A 62 -17.28 -11.67 21.07
CA ILE A 62 -17.16 -11.49 19.62
C ILE A 62 -17.04 -9.98 19.36
N PRO A 63 -15.83 -9.45 19.14
CA PRO A 63 -15.66 -8.06 18.78
C PRO A 63 -16.33 -7.73 17.44
N LYS A 64 -16.94 -6.54 17.37
CA LYS A 64 -17.71 -6.08 16.22
C LYS A 64 -17.11 -4.84 15.57
N ILE A 65 -16.85 -4.96 14.28
CA ILE A 65 -16.33 -3.89 13.41
C ILE A 65 -17.47 -3.39 12.51
N LEU A 66 -17.84 -2.12 12.66
CA LEU A 66 -18.88 -1.48 11.86
C LEU A 66 -18.27 -0.59 10.77
N LEU A 67 -18.65 -0.84 9.53
CA LEU A 67 -18.36 0.01 8.38
C LEU A 67 -19.45 1.09 8.27
N TRP A 68 -19.22 2.25 8.86
CA TRP A 68 -20.23 3.32 8.95
C TRP A 68 -20.59 3.90 7.58
N THR A 69 -19.58 4.10 6.74
CA THR A 69 -19.71 4.68 5.40
C THR A 69 -19.03 3.77 4.38
N PRO A 70 -19.59 3.61 3.17
CA PRO A 70 -18.98 2.78 2.15
C PRO A 70 -17.67 3.37 1.62
N PHE A 71 -16.75 2.48 1.24
CA PHE A 71 -15.58 2.85 0.44
C PHE A 71 -16.03 3.00 -1.02
N TRP A 72 -16.20 4.26 -1.45
CA TRP A 72 -16.85 4.59 -2.72
C TRP A 72 -18.29 4.04 -2.82
N HIS A 73 -18.50 2.97 -3.61
CA HIS A 73 -19.76 2.24 -3.74
C HIS A 73 -19.72 0.85 -3.08
N TRP A 74 -18.56 0.46 -2.54
CA TRP A 74 -18.30 -0.83 -1.94
C TRP A 74 -18.69 -0.78 -0.46
N LYS A 75 -19.75 -1.50 -0.10
CA LYS A 75 -20.29 -1.48 1.26
C LYS A 75 -19.55 -2.37 2.25
N ASP A 76 -18.59 -3.17 1.76
CA ASP A 76 -17.84 -4.18 2.50
C ASP A 76 -16.32 -3.99 2.40
N PHE A 77 -15.87 -2.89 1.79
CA PHE A 77 -14.45 -2.58 1.56
C PHE A 77 -13.68 -3.73 0.88
N PHE A 78 -14.34 -4.52 0.02
CA PHE A 78 -13.76 -5.70 -0.64
C PHE A 78 -13.35 -6.83 0.32
N PHE A 79 -13.72 -6.76 1.60
CA PHE A 79 -13.33 -7.76 2.61
C PHE A 79 -14.41 -8.83 2.82
N GLY A 80 -15.68 -8.44 2.66
CA GLY A 80 -16.86 -9.24 2.99
C GLY A 80 -17.49 -8.85 4.32
N LEU A 81 -18.69 -9.37 4.59
CA LEU A 81 -19.49 -9.10 5.79
C LEU A 81 -19.89 -10.40 6.49
N GLY A 82 -20.09 -10.32 7.80
CA GLY A 82 -20.56 -11.41 8.66
C GLY A 82 -19.56 -11.80 9.75
N TYR A 83 -19.95 -12.82 10.51
CA TYR A 83 -19.16 -13.41 11.60
C TYR A 83 -18.24 -14.52 11.05
N LYS A 84 -16.95 -14.49 11.43
CA LYS A 84 -15.88 -15.45 11.09
C LYS A 84 -15.55 -15.61 9.60
N LYS A 85 -16.55 -15.87 8.76
CA LYS A 85 -16.39 -16.21 7.34
C LYS A 85 -15.52 -15.21 6.55
N PRO A 86 -15.69 -13.88 6.66
CA PRO A 86 -14.80 -12.93 5.97
C PRO A 86 -13.35 -13.06 6.41
N PHE A 87 -13.10 -13.25 7.72
CA PHE A 87 -11.75 -13.35 8.26
C PHE A 87 -11.07 -14.67 7.86
N VAL A 88 -11.80 -15.80 7.88
CA VAL A 88 -11.31 -17.09 7.38
C VAL A 88 -10.99 -17.03 5.89
N ASN A 89 -11.87 -16.45 5.08
CA ASN A 89 -11.67 -16.31 3.63
C ASN A 89 -10.45 -15.45 3.26
N ASN A 90 -10.07 -14.52 4.15
CA ASN A 90 -8.89 -13.66 4.00
C ASN A 90 -7.67 -14.20 4.77
N GLU A 91 -7.75 -15.44 5.27
CA GLU A 91 -6.68 -16.17 5.98
C GLU A 91 -6.12 -15.41 7.20
N CYS A 92 -6.98 -14.64 7.89
CA CYS A 92 -6.59 -13.93 9.09
C CYS A 92 -6.17 -14.92 10.19
N PRO A 93 -5.08 -14.68 10.94
CA PRO A 93 -4.66 -15.53 12.06
C PRO A 93 -5.70 -15.54 13.20
N VAL A 94 -6.44 -14.43 13.35
CA VAL A 94 -7.60 -14.32 14.24
C VAL A 94 -8.83 -14.05 13.39
N PHE A 95 -9.83 -14.91 13.54
CA PHE A 95 -11.09 -14.87 12.82
C PHE A 95 -12.30 -14.70 13.73
N ASN A 96 -12.14 -14.68 15.05
CA ASN A 96 -13.21 -14.44 16.01
C ASN A 96 -13.65 -12.96 16.07
N CYS A 97 -14.23 -12.46 14.98
CA CYS A 97 -14.84 -11.13 14.90
C CYS A 97 -16.08 -11.15 13.98
N GLU A 98 -16.95 -10.16 14.17
CA GLU A 98 -18.01 -9.81 13.24
C GLU A 98 -17.65 -8.50 12.52
N ILE A 99 -17.79 -8.46 11.20
CA ILE A 99 -17.73 -7.22 10.42
C ILE A 99 -19.09 -6.98 9.74
N THR A 100 -19.65 -5.78 9.94
CA THR A 100 -20.99 -5.43 9.46
C THR A 100 -21.02 -4.01 8.90
N ASN A 101 -21.99 -3.71 8.06
CA ASN A 101 -22.35 -2.36 7.63
C ASN A 101 -23.76 -1.96 8.07
N ASP A 102 -24.38 -2.77 8.93
CA ASP A 102 -25.66 -2.49 9.55
C ASP A 102 -25.50 -1.41 10.62
N ARG A 103 -25.96 -0.20 10.31
CA ARG A 103 -25.83 0.97 11.19
C ARG A 103 -26.66 0.85 12.46
N THR A 104 -27.66 -0.04 12.52
CA THR A 104 -28.44 -0.26 13.75
C THR A 104 -27.56 -0.82 14.87
N LYS A 105 -26.47 -1.53 14.52
CA LYS A 105 -25.50 -2.10 15.45
C LYS A 105 -24.46 -1.10 15.97
N PHE A 106 -24.65 0.21 15.74
CA PHE A 106 -23.69 1.24 16.16
C PHE A 106 -23.33 1.14 17.64
N ASN A 107 -24.32 1.07 18.54
CA ASN A 107 -24.07 1.02 19.99
C ASN A 107 -23.43 -0.31 20.45
N GLU A 108 -23.51 -1.36 19.65
CA GLU A 108 -22.95 -2.68 19.94
C GLU A 108 -21.56 -2.90 19.31
N SER A 109 -21.05 -1.90 18.58
CA SER A 109 -19.80 -2.04 17.82
C SER A 109 -18.62 -1.55 18.64
N ASP A 110 -17.56 -2.34 18.73
CA ASP A 110 -16.31 -1.98 19.41
C ASP A 110 -15.46 -0.99 18.60
N LEU A 111 -15.54 -1.13 17.27
CA LEU A 111 -14.75 -0.36 16.31
C LEU A 111 -15.62 0.11 15.15
N VAL A 112 -15.54 1.39 14.80
CA VAL A 112 -16.34 1.98 13.71
C VAL A 112 -15.42 2.65 12.69
N VAL A 113 -15.51 2.24 11.44
CA VAL A 113 -14.67 2.71 10.34
C VAL A 113 -15.42 3.72 9.47
N PHE A 114 -14.84 4.91 9.32
CA PHE A 114 -15.40 6.01 8.55
C PHE A 114 -14.50 6.31 7.37
N HIS A 115 -14.97 6.03 6.16
CA HIS A 115 -14.35 6.53 4.94
C HIS A 115 -14.66 8.03 4.80
N ALA A 116 -13.67 8.86 5.12
CA ALA A 116 -13.81 10.27 5.41
C ALA A 116 -14.33 11.14 4.24
N ARG A 117 -14.20 10.65 3.00
CA ARG A 117 -14.76 11.32 1.81
C ARG A 117 -16.29 11.34 1.78
N LYS A 118 -16.94 10.41 2.48
CA LYS A 118 -18.40 10.39 2.56
C LYS A 118 -18.86 11.40 3.61
N LYS A 119 -20.00 12.04 3.35
CA LYS A 119 -20.66 12.86 4.37
C LYS A 119 -21.29 11.93 5.40
N PHE A 120 -21.08 12.23 6.68
CA PHE A 120 -21.74 11.60 7.80
C PHE A 120 -21.90 12.61 8.93
N GLN A 121 -22.87 12.37 9.79
CA GLN A 121 -23.05 13.10 11.03
C GLN A 121 -22.44 12.28 12.16
N PHE A 122 -21.84 12.97 13.12
CA PHE A 122 -21.31 12.33 14.31
C PHE A 122 -22.46 11.96 15.25
N GLN A 123 -22.43 10.73 15.74
CA GLN A 123 -23.28 10.28 16.84
C GLN A 123 -22.49 10.37 18.14
N TYR A 124 -23.18 10.35 19.28
CA TYR A 124 -22.51 10.22 20.56
C TYR A 124 -21.75 8.89 20.59
N ARG A 125 -20.42 8.94 20.72
CA ARG A 125 -19.56 7.75 20.73
C ARG A 125 -19.65 7.08 22.11
N PRO A 126 -20.08 5.80 22.21
CA PRO A 126 -20.00 5.04 23.44
C PRO A 126 -18.57 5.02 24.02
N ARG A 127 -18.44 4.99 25.34
CA ARG A 127 -17.16 5.19 26.04
C ARG A 127 -16.03 4.25 25.59
N ASP A 128 -16.37 3.02 25.25
CA ASP A 128 -15.39 1.96 24.88
C ASP A 128 -15.37 1.67 23.36
N GLN A 129 -16.17 2.41 22.59
CA GLN A 129 -16.14 2.36 21.13
C GLN A 129 -15.01 3.23 20.58
N ARG A 130 -14.27 2.71 19.60
CA ARG A 130 -13.21 3.44 18.90
C ARG A 130 -13.60 3.76 17.47
N TRP A 131 -13.20 4.92 16.98
CA TRP A 131 -13.46 5.34 15.61
C TRP A 131 -12.17 5.40 14.78
N ILE A 132 -12.26 4.93 13.54
CA ILE A 132 -11.17 4.92 12.57
C ILE A 132 -11.45 5.91 11.45
N PHE A 133 -10.52 6.83 11.24
CA PHE A 133 -10.47 7.71 10.07
C PHE A 133 -9.85 6.94 8.90
N ALA A 134 -10.65 6.62 7.88
CA ALA A 134 -10.19 5.94 6.67
C ALA A 134 -10.16 6.88 5.45
N GLU A 135 -9.01 7.01 4.81
CA GLU A 135 -8.82 7.79 3.59
C GLU A 135 -7.59 7.29 2.82
N PHE A 136 -7.74 7.08 1.52
CA PHE A 136 -6.70 6.43 0.69
C PHE A 136 -6.27 7.27 -0.51
N GLU A 137 -7.00 8.35 -0.79
CA GLU A 137 -6.62 9.30 -1.83
C GLU A 137 -5.54 10.25 -1.30
N SER A 138 -4.87 11.04 -2.13
CA SER A 138 -3.89 12.04 -1.68
C SER A 138 -4.56 13.30 -1.10
N PRO A 139 -3.88 14.07 -0.21
CA PRO A 139 -4.41 15.32 0.35
C PRO A 139 -4.85 16.34 -0.69
N ILE A 140 -4.14 16.47 -1.81
CA ILE A 140 -4.52 17.36 -2.93
C ILE A 140 -5.90 16.99 -3.51
N HIS A 141 -6.26 15.72 -3.46
CA HIS A 141 -7.50 15.20 -4.01
C HIS A 141 -8.56 14.93 -2.94
N SER A 142 -8.31 15.33 -1.70
CA SER A 142 -9.22 15.12 -0.56
C SER A 142 -9.68 16.46 0.07
N PRO A 143 -10.85 16.47 0.73
CA PRO A 143 -11.30 17.61 1.52
C PRO A 143 -10.33 17.98 2.64
N ASN A 144 -10.46 19.21 3.16
CA ASN A 144 -9.83 19.59 4.41
C ASN A 144 -10.49 18.85 5.59
N TYR A 145 -9.70 18.10 6.34
CA TYR A 145 -10.15 17.28 7.45
C TYR A 145 -9.86 17.88 8.84
N THR A 146 -9.42 19.14 8.95
CA THR A 146 -9.24 19.83 10.25
C THR A 146 -10.48 19.78 11.17
N LYS A 147 -11.69 19.79 10.59
CA LYS A 147 -12.96 19.58 11.32
C LYS A 147 -13.07 18.24 12.04
N PHE A 148 -12.18 17.30 11.74
CA PHE A 148 -12.12 15.96 12.34
C PHE A 148 -11.00 15.84 13.39
N ASN A 149 -10.32 16.95 13.72
CA ASN A 149 -9.35 17.00 14.80
C ASN A 149 -9.97 16.57 16.13
N ASN A 150 -9.23 15.77 16.89
CA ASN A 150 -9.64 15.20 18.18
C ASN A 150 -10.86 14.26 18.14
N ILE A 151 -11.31 13.83 16.96
CA ILE A 151 -12.50 12.96 16.84
C ILE A 151 -12.12 11.48 16.78
N PHE A 152 -11.15 11.12 15.96
CA PHE A 152 -10.83 9.71 15.69
C PHE A 152 -9.78 9.15 16.64
N ASN A 153 -9.85 7.84 16.89
CA ASN A 153 -8.88 7.14 17.73
C ASN A 153 -7.69 6.63 16.92
N PHE A 154 -7.95 6.15 15.70
CA PHE A 154 -6.95 5.55 14.83
C PHE A 154 -7.10 6.04 13.40
N THR A 155 -6.04 5.88 12.63
CA THR A 155 -6.05 6.15 11.19
C THR A 155 -5.89 4.86 10.37
N PHE A 156 -6.63 4.78 9.27
CA PHE A 156 -6.52 3.75 8.23
C PHE A 156 -6.29 4.46 6.89
N THR A 157 -5.03 4.81 6.60
CA THR A 157 -4.70 5.57 5.39
C THR A 157 -3.55 4.96 4.60
N TYR A 158 -3.13 5.59 3.50
CA TYR A 158 -1.95 5.16 2.75
C TYR A 158 -0.63 5.42 3.49
N ARG A 159 -0.63 6.26 4.53
CA ARG A 159 0.57 6.64 5.26
C ARG A 159 1.08 5.51 6.13
N VAL A 160 2.39 5.30 6.11
CA VAL A 160 3.06 4.25 6.91
C VAL A 160 2.94 4.51 8.41
N GLU A 161 2.75 5.77 8.82
CA GLU A 161 2.54 6.16 10.21
C GLU A 161 1.09 5.92 10.69
N SER A 162 0.19 5.47 9.81
CA SER A 162 -1.17 5.12 10.24
C SER A 162 -1.17 3.85 11.07
N GLU A 163 -2.00 3.77 12.11
CA GLU A 163 -2.17 2.53 12.88
C GLU A 163 -2.54 1.34 11.96
N PHE A 164 -3.37 1.60 10.96
CA PHE A 164 -3.73 0.63 9.93
C PHE A 164 -3.29 1.13 8.55
N SER A 165 -2.00 1.15 8.25
CA SER A 165 -1.49 1.61 6.95
C SER A 165 -1.90 0.68 5.80
N ARG A 166 -2.59 1.20 4.77
CA ARG A 166 -2.91 0.47 3.53
C ARG A 166 -1.66 0.15 2.74
N SER A 167 -0.65 1.02 2.73
CA SER A 167 0.61 0.75 2.02
C SER A 167 1.38 -0.39 2.69
N SER A 168 1.33 -0.47 4.01
CA SER A 168 1.96 -1.54 4.79
C SER A 168 1.13 -2.84 4.81
N SER A 169 -0.18 -2.81 4.62
CA SER A 169 -1.01 -4.03 4.60
C SER A 169 -1.35 -4.55 3.21
N SER A 170 -1.39 -3.68 2.19
CA SER A 170 -1.73 -4.05 0.81
C SER A 170 -0.51 -4.11 -0.10
N GLY A 171 0.49 -3.27 0.18
CA GLY A 171 1.74 -3.21 -0.59
C GLY A 171 2.82 -4.12 -0.02
N TYR A 172 3.11 -4.00 1.28
CA TYR A 172 4.14 -4.82 1.95
C TYR A 172 3.73 -6.29 2.06
N ARG A 173 2.47 -6.60 2.40
CA ARG A 173 1.99 -7.99 2.54
C ARG A 173 1.68 -8.71 1.23
N MET A 174 1.74 -8.00 0.10
CA MET A 174 1.69 -8.65 -1.21
C MET A 174 2.91 -9.53 -1.47
N PHE A 175 3.97 -9.32 -0.70
CA PHE A 175 5.22 -10.02 -0.81
C PHE A 175 5.61 -10.61 0.54
N GLU A 176 6.15 -11.82 0.50
CA GLU A 176 6.85 -12.41 1.61
C GLU A 176 8.33 -12.47 1.26
N TRP A 177 9.17 -11.78 2.04
CA TRP A 177 10.62 -11.87 1.91
C TRP A 177 11.07 -13.25 2.37
N ALA A 178 11.36 -14.09 1.38
CA ALA A 178 11.75 -15.48 1.55
C ALA A 178 12.46 -15.93 0.27
N ARG A 179 13.31 -16.97 0.37
CA ARG A 179 13.95 -17.51 -0.83
C ARG A 179 12.89 -18.08 -1.78
N ASN A 180 12.83 -17.52 -2.98
CA ASN A 180 11.99 -18.00 -4.06
C ASN A 180 12.74 -19.07 -4.86
N PHE A 181 12.51 -20.33 -4.52
CA PHE A 181 13.13 -21.47 -5.20
C PHE A 181 12.67 -21.66 -6.65
N SER A 182 11.57 -21.02 -7.05
CA SER A 182 11.08 -21.02 -8.44
C SER A 182 11.69 -19.90 -9.29
N PHE A 183 12.55 -19.05 -8.73
CA PHE A 183 13.24 -18.01 -9.50
C PHE A 183 14.34 -18.63 -10.38
N ASP A 184 14.23 -18.44 -11.69
CA ASP A 184 15.24 -18.84 -12.66
C ASP A 184 16.26 -17.71 -12.86
N GLU A 185 17.49 -17.92 -12.35
CA GLU A 185 18.59 -16.95 -12.46
C GLU A 185 19.09 -16.77 -13.90
N ASN A 186 18.83 -17.74 -14.79
CA ASN A 186 19.24 -17.70 -16.20
C ASN A 186 18.16 -17.10 -17.10
N LYS A 187 16.99 -16.74 -16.54
CA LYS A 187 15.89 -16.16 -17.30
C LYS A 187 16.26 -14.78 -17.83
N ASP A 188 16.18 -14.62 -19.15
CA ASP A 188 16.22 -13.31 -19.78
C ASP A 188 14.82 -12.66 -19.74
N PHE A 189 14.61 -11.79 -18.75
CA PHE A 189 13.41 -10.99 -18.56
C PHE A 189 13.18 -9.98 -19.70
N SER A 190 14.16 -9.73 -20.57
CA SER A 190 13.98 -8.85 -21.74
C SER A 190 13.35 -9.58 -22.94
N LYS A 191 13.45 -10.92 -22.98
CA LYS A 191 13.04 -11.75 -24.12
C LYS A 191 11.54 -11.61 -24.42
N GLY A 192 11.22 -11.39 -25.69
CA GLY A 192 9.84 -11.25 -26.16
C GLY A 192 9.19 -9.87 -25.92
N LYS A 193 9.88 -8.96 -25.21
CA LYS A 193 9.41 -7.58 -25.05
C LYS A 193 9.72 -6.78 -26.31
N THR A 194 8.68 -6.19 -26.88
CA THR A 194 8.75 -5.41 -28.14
C THR A 194 8.49 -3.92 -27.92
N GLY A 195 7.89 -3.56 -26.79
CA GLY A 195 7.65 -2.18 -26.39
C GLY A 195 8.67 -1.70 -25.36
N LEU A 196 9.03 -0.43 -25.42
CA LEU A 196 9.94 0.15 -24.45
C LEU A 196 9.22 0.49 -23.13
N ALA A 197 8.34 1.49 -23.14
CA ALA A 197 7.63 1.93 -21.94
C ALA A 197 6.11 2.00 -22.14
N ALA A 198 5.36 1.72 -21.08
CA ALA A 198 3.91 1.89 -21.04
C ALA A 198 3.41 2.50 -19.72
N ALA A 199 2.24 3.12 -19.75
CA ALA A 199 1.56 3.63 -18.56
C ALA A 199 0.05 3.37 -18.65
N VAL A 200 -0.61 3.02 -17.56
CA VAL A 200 -2.08 2.97 -17.48
C VAL A 200 -2.58 4.18 -16.69
N ILE A 201 -3.20 5.14 -17.37
CA ILE A 201 -3.61 6.43 -16.81
C ILE A 201 -5.09 6.65 -17.05
N SER A 202 -5.82 6.96 -15.98
CA SER A 202 -7.26 7.23 -16.03
C SER A 202 -7.70 8.57 -15.43
N HIS A 203 -6.75 9.32 -14.88
CA HIS A 203 -6.94 10.69 -14.41
C HIS A 203 -5.95 11.58 -15.16
N CYS A 204 -6.40 12.21 -16.23
CA CYS A 204 -5.55 13.01 -17.10
C CYS A 204 -5.35 14.40 -16.49
N LYS A 205 -4.24 15.07 -16.81
CA LYS A 205 -3.89 16.40 -16.25
C LYS A 205 -3.80 16.37 -14.72
N ALA A 206 -3.05 15.41 -14.18
CA ALA A 206 -2.93 15.24 -12.74
C ALA A 206 -2.06 16.35 -12.10
N ASN A 207 -2.33 16.67 -10.83
CA ASN A 207 -1.63 17.70 -10.08
C ASN A 207 -0.14 17.41 -9.87
N SER A 208 0.29 16.14 -9.99
CA SER A 208 1.72 15.77 -10.00
C SER A 208 2.51 16.29 -11.20
N GLY A 209 1.83 16.79 -12.24
CA GLY A 209 2.51 17.17 -13.50
C GLY A 209 2.96 15.98 -14.34
N ARG A 210 2.56 14.74 -13.99
CA ARG A 210 2.97 13.52 -14.71
C ARG A 210 2.70 13.57 -16.21
N ASP A 211 1.58 14.17 -16.62
CA ASP A 211 1.19 14.25 -18.03
C ASP A 211 2.18 15.12 -18.83
N ILE A 212 2.64 16.22 -18.22
CA ILE A 212 3.66 17.12 -18.79
C ILE A 212 5.00 16.38 -18.86
N PHE A 213 5.37 15.68 -17.78
CA PHE A 213 6.61 14.91 -17.73
C PHE A 213 6.64 13.82 -18.80
N ILE A 214 5.56 13.03 -18.93
CA ILE A 214 5.40 12.01 -19.98
C ILE A 214 5.49 12.64 -21.37
N LYS A 215 4.87 13.80 -21.61
CA LYS A 215 4.95 14.50 -22.90
C LYS A 215 6.40 14.87 -23.25
N LYS A 216 7.19 15.34 -22.29
CA LYS A 216 8.62 15.62 -22.49
C LYS A 216 9.42 14.34 -22.72
N LEU A 217 9.22 13.30 -21.90
CA LEU A 217 9.93 12.03 -22.01
C LEU A 217 9.67 11.33 -23.36
N LYS A 218 8.45 11.47 -23.91
CA LYS A 218 8.08 10.95 -25.25
C LYS A 218 8.93 11.50 -26.39
N GLN A 219 9.58 12.65 -26.22
CA GLN A 219 10.50 13.20 -27.23
C GLN A 219 11.78 12.37 -27.32
N PHE A 220 12.14 11.65 -26.26
CA PHE A 220 13.36 10.87 -26.19
C PHE A 220 13.12 9.37 -26.38
N ILE A 221 11.98 8.85 -25.92
CA ILE A 221 11.66 7.42 -25.96
C ILE A 221 10.21 7.13 -26.34
N PRO A 222 9.91 5.99 -27.01
CA PRO A 222 8.53 5.58 -27.27
C PRO A 222 7.80 5.17 -25.98
N ILE A 223 6.63 5.78 -25.75
CA ILE A 223 5.77 5.49 -24.59
C ILE A 223 4.33 5.25 -25.05
N SER A 224 3.79 4.08 -24.71
CA SER A 224 2.39 3.75 -24.95
C SER A 224 1.51 4.10 -23.74
N ILE A 225 0.43 4.85 -23.96
CA ILE A 225 -0.53 5.21 -22.90
C ILE A 225 -1.80 4.39 -23.06
N TYR A 226 -2.20 3.75 -21.97
CA TYR A 226 -3.41 2.94 -21.82
C TYR A 226 -4.34 3.56 -20.76
N GLY A 227 -5.59 3.12 -20.71
CA GLY A 227 -6.62 3.63 -19.78
C GLY A 227 -7.45 4.76 -20.41
N LYS A 228 -8.16 5.55 -19.58
CA LYS A 228 -9.04 6.62 -20.11
C LYS A 228 -8.28 7.71 -20.89
N CYS A 229 -6.98 7.87 -20.63
CA CYS A 229 -6.14 8.88 -21.28
C CYS A 229 -5.39 8.34 -22.52
N GLY A 230 -5.74 7.15 -23.03
CA GLY A 230 -5.06 6.51 -24.14
C GLY A 230 -5.82 5.31 -24.70
N LYS A 231 -5.10 4.24 -25.06
CA LYS A 231 -5.70 3.01 -25.58
C LYS A 231 -6.55 2.31 -24.52
N ASN A 232 -7.66 1.70 -24.93
CA ASN A 232 -8.57 1.02 -24.01
C ASN A 232 -7.86 -0.06 -23.18
N CYS A 233 -8.17 -0.06 -21.88
CA CYS A 233 -7.68 -0.98 -20.87
C CYS A 233 -8.82 -1.20 -19.88
N THR A 234 -9.66 -2.20 -20.17
CA THR A 234 -11.03 -2.32 -19.64
C THR A 234 -11.09 -2.98 -18.26
N ASP A 235 -10.03 -3.64 -17.80
CA ASP A 235 -9.99 -4.40 -16.55
C ASP A 235 -8.98 -3.87 -15.52
N LYS A 236 -8.64 -2.59 -15.61
CA LYS A 236 -7.59 -1.92 -14.82
C LYS A 236 -7.73 -1.99 -13.29
N PHE A 237 -8.93 -2.23 -12.78
CA PHE A 237 -9.23 -2.35 -11.34
C PHE A 237 -9.37 -3.81 -10.87
N LYS A 238 -9.22 -4.78 -11.78
CA LYS A 238 -9.20 -6.19 -11.40
C LYS A 238 -7.81 -6.54 -10.90
N PHE A 239 -7.78 -7.27 -9.80
CA PHE A 239 -6.56 -7.82 -9.21
C PHE A 239 -5.72 -8.64 -10.20
N PHE A 240 -6.38 -9.32 -11.15
CA PHE A 240 -5.77 -9.91 -12.34
C PHE A 240 -6.28 -9.20 -13.61
N SER A 241 -5.65 -8.06 -13.92
CA SER A 241 -5.92 -7.32 -15.16
C SER A 241 -5.19 -7.99 -16.34
N LYS A 242 -5.93 -8.51 -17.31
CA LYS A 242 -5.43 -8.94 -18.63
C LYS A 242 -4.67 -7.81 -19.31
N CYS A 243 -5.10 -6.55 -19.13
CA CYS A 243 -4.37 -5.40 -19.66
C CYS A 243 -2.99 -5.24 -19.00
N LYS A 244 -2.88 -5.27 -17.66
CA LYS A 244 -1.58 -5.19 -16.98
C LYS A 244 -0.69 -6.39 -17.28
N HIS A 245 -1.28 -7.59 -17.41
CA HIS A 245 -0.57 -8.79 -17.86
C HIS A 245 0.00 -8.65 -19.27
N HIS A 246 -0.81 -8.14 -20.21
CA HIS A 246 -0.35 -7.84 -21.56
C HIS A 246 0.79 -6.82 -21.54
N ILE A 247 0.66 -5.76 -20.74
CA ILE A 247 1.71 -4.76 -20.59
C ILE A 247 3.00 -5.38 -20.03
N GLY A 248 2.89 -6.17 -18.97
CA GLY A 248 4.00 -6.88 -18.35
C GLY A 248 4.72 -7.84 -19.31
N LYS A 249 4.00 -8.46 -20.26
CA LYS A 249 4.62 -9.28 -21.32
C LYS A 249 5.26 -8.46 -22.43
N LYS A 250 4.64 -7.34 -22.82
CA LYS A 250 5.03 -6.58 -24.02
C LYS A 250 6.11 -5.52 -23.77
N TYR A 251 6.12 -4.87 -22.61
CA TYR A 251 6.94 -3.68 -22.34
C TYR A 251 8.08 -3.96 -21.35
N LYS A 252 9.20 -3.24 -21.48
CA LYS A 252 10.34 -3.28 -20.54
C LYS A 252 10.11 -2.42 -19.30
N PHE A 253 9.46 -1.27 -19.48
CA PHE A 253 9.24 -0.30 -18.42
C PHE A 253 7.76 0.01 -18.24
N TYR A 254 7.35 0.14 -16.98
CA TYR A 254 6.03 0.62 -16.62
C TYR A 254 6.13 1.93 -15.85
N LEU A 255 5.50 3.00 -16.34
CA LEU A 255 5.51 4.29 -15.66
C LEU A 255 4.45 4.29 -14.55
N SER A 256 4.87 3.95 -13.33
CA SER A 256 4.09 3.96 -12.09
C SER A 256 3.94 5.40 -11.54
N PHE A 257 3.51 6.34 -12.38
CA PHE A 257 3.48 7.75 -12.03
C PHE A 257 2.21 8.10 -11.25
N GLU A 258 2.37 8.63 -10.04
CA GLU A 258 1.26 9.00 -9.18
C GLU A 258 0.55 10.27 -9.66
N ASN A 259 -0.73 10.41 -9.29
CA ASN A 259 -1.51 11.62 -9.59
C ASN A 259 -1.12 12.81 -8.70
N SER A 260 -0.45 12.54 -7.56
CA SER A 260 0.02 13.54 -6.60
C SER A 260 1.42 13.17 -6.09
N ILE A 261 2.23 14.18 -5.80
CA ILE A 261 3.53 14.02 -5.13
C ILE A 261 3.33 14.41 -3.67
N CYS A 262 3.06 13.42 -2.82
CA CYS A 262 2.79 13.60 -1.40
C CYS A 262 3.64 12.60 -0.59
N ASN A 263 4.05 12.99 0.61
CA ASN A 263 4.85 12.14 1.49
C ASN A 263 4.15 10.79 1.73
N GLY A 264 4.85 9.68 1.46
CA GLY A 264 4.36 8.32 1.69
C GLY A 264 3.29 7.84 0.70
N TYR A 265 2.90 8.65 -0.29
CA TYR A 265 1.84 8.29 -1.24
C TYR A 265 2.37 7.33 -2.32
N ILE A 266 2.14 6.04 -2.12
CA ILE A 266 2.43 4.94 -3.05
C ILE A 266 1.15 4.12 -3.20
N THR A 267 0.74 3.88 -4.45
CA THR A 267 -0.55 3.25 -4.74
C THR A 267 -0.41 1.94 -5.48
N GLU A 268 -1.54 1.39 -5.94
CA GLU A 268 -1.62 0.19 -6.77
C GLU A 268 -0.76 0.27 -8.04
N LYS A 269 -0.44 1.49 -8.51
CA LYS A 269 0.38 1.71 -9.72
C LYS A 269 1.78 1.16 -9.54
N PHE A 270 2.34 1.24 -8.34
CA PHE A 270 3.65 0.68 -8.02
C PHE A 270 3.52 -0.78 -7.56
N PHE A 271 2.60 -1.06 -6.65
CA PHE A 271 2.49 -2.38 -6.06
C PHE A 271 2.08 -3.44 -7.10
N GLU A 272 0.97 -3.26 -7.81
CA GLU A 272 0.44 -4.32 -8.67
C GLU A 272 1.37 -4.68 -9.84
N ILE A 273 2.22 -3.75 -10.29
CA ILE A 273 3.08 -4.01 -11.44
C ILE A 273 4.27 -4.91 -11.11
N LEU A 274 4.74 -4.92 -9.86
CA LEU A 274 5.91 -5.70 -9.41
C LEU A 274 5.74 -7.22 -9.60
N ARG A 275 4.49 -7.70 -9.66
CA ARG A 275 4.15 -9.10 -9.97
C ARG A 275 4.56 -9.53 -11.36
N TYR A 276 4.66 -8.58 -12.28
CA TYR A 276 5.03 -8.85 -13.65
C TYR A 276 6.54 -8.64 -13.87
N ASP A 277 7.05 -9.20 -14.95
CA ASP A 277 8.46 -9.11 -15.32
C ASP A 277 8.78 -7.80 -16.04
N ILE A 278 8.49 -6.67 -15.40
CA ILE A 278 8.63 -5.33 -15.97
C ILE A 278 9.18 -4.38 -14.90
N ILE A 279 10.05 -3.45 -15.30
CA ILE A 279 10.69 -2.52 -14.36
C ILE A 279 9.77 -1.32 -14.12
N PRO A 280 9.34 -1.04 -12.88
CA PRO A 280 8.60 0.16 -12.56
C PRO A 280 9.51 1.39 -12.59
N VAL A 281 9.07 2.43 -13.29
CA VAL A 281 9.62 3.79 -13.25
C VAL A 281 8.67 4.66 -12.45
N VAL A 282 9.12 5.18 -11.32
CA VAL A 282 8.25 5.83 -10.32
C VAL A 282 8.38 7.35 -10.34
N LEU A 283 7.25 8.03 -10.16
CA LEU A 283 7.15 9.47 -9.98
C LEU A 283 6.13 9.72 -8.86
N GLY A 284 6.61 10.04 -7.66
CA GLY A 284 5.77 10.24 -6.48
C GLY A 284 6.59 10.55 -5.23
N GLY A 285 5.92 10.98 -4.15
CA GLY A 285 6.56 11.37 -2.88
C GLY A 285 6.76 10.21 -1.89
N GLY A 286 6.68 8.97 -2.36
CA GLY A 286 6.75 7.78 -1.53
C GLY A 286 8.17 7.30 -1.26
N GLN A 287 8.36 6.59 -0.15
CA GLN A 287 9.61 5.94 0.22
C GLN A 287 9.66 4.51 -0.35
N TYR A 288 9.80 4.39 -1.69
CA TYR A 288 9.74 3.11 -2.41
C TYR A 288 10.75 2.06 -1.88
N ALA A 289 11.94 2.52 -1.46
CA ALA A 289 13.01 1.69 -0.92
C ALA A 289 12.62 0.90 0.34
N LYS A 290 11.59 1.34 1.09
CA LYS A 290 11.04 0.58 2.22
C LYS A 290 10.32 -0.72 1.81
N PHE A 291 9.92 -0.83 0.54
CA PHE A 291 9.11 -1.94 0.04
C PHE A 291 9.85 -2.81 -0.98
N VAL A 292 10.70 -2.20 -1.80
CA VAL A 292 11.46 -2.88 -2.85
C VAL A 292 12.88 -2.29 -2.84
N PRO A 293 13.93 -3.10 -3.02
CA PRO A 293 15.30 -2.63 -3.23
C PRO A 293 15.40 -1.55 -4.30
N LYS A 294 16.37 -0.64 -4.17
CA LYS A 294 16.63 0.38 -5.20
C LYS A 294 16.95 -0.26 -6.55
N SER A 295 17.54 -1.44 -6.54
CA SER A 295 17.75 -2.31 -7.70
C SER A 295 16.46 -2.89 -8.28
N GLY A 296 15.28 -2.64 -7.73
CA GLY A 296 13.99 -3.14 -8.24
C GLY A 296 13.11 -2.10 -8.93
N PHE A 297 13.50 -0.82 -8.95
CA PHE A 297 12.74 0.26 -9.56
C PHE A 297 13.65 1.41 -10.03
N ILE A 298 13.11 2.30 -10.87
CA ILE A 298 13.82 3.50 -11.32
C ILE A 298 13.07 4.72 -10.82
N ASN A 299 13.70 5.56 -10.01
CA ASN A 299 13.09 6.80 -9.54
C ASN A 299 13.37 7.95 -10.52
N VAL A 300 12.33 8.63 -10.97
CA VAL A 300 12.47 9.80 -11.85
C VAL A 300 13.34 10.89 -11.20
N PHE A 301 13.34 11.00 -9.87
CA PHE A 301 14.08 12.05 -9.15
C PHE A 301 15.58 11.80 -9.03
N ASP A 302 16.07 10.65 -9.47
CA ASP A 302 17.50 10.36 -9.56
C ASP A 302 18.13 10.96 -10.83
N TYR A 303 17.32 11.59 -11.71
CA TYR A 303 17.75 12.16 -12.98
C TYR A 303 17.47 13.66 -13.02
N LYS A 304 18.38 14.43 -13.62
CA LYS A 304 18.28 15.90 -13.72
C LYS A 304 17.09 16.33 -14.58
N ASN A 305 16.74 15.54 -15.60
CA ASN A 305 15.68 15.89 -16.56
C ASN A 305 15.15 14.65 -17.33
N PRO A 306 14.05 14.78 -18.08
CA PRO A 306 13.50 13.68 -18.88
C PRO A 306 14.44 13.11 -19.96
N GLN A 307 15.39 13.91 -20.47
CA GLN A 307 16.35 13.44 -21.48
C GLN A 307 17.31 12.42 -20.87
N GLU A 308 17.86 12.71 -19.70
CA GLU A 308 18.78 11.84 -18.99
C GLU A 308 18.10 10.52 -18.59
N LEU A 309 16.87 10.59 -18.06
CA LEU A 309 16.06 9.39 -17.83
C LEU A 309 15.83 8.61 -19.13
N GLY A 310 15.46 9.29 -20.22
CA GLY A 310 15.26 8.65 -21.52
C GLY A 310 16.52 7.96 -22.05
N GLN A 311 17.69 8.56 -21.85
CA GLN A 311 18.99 7.97 -22.20
C GLN A 311 19.27 6.72 -21.37
N TYR A 312 19.02 6.76 -20.06
CA TYR A 312 19.19 5.60 -19.18
C TYR A 312 18.26 4.44 -19.55
N LEU A 313 16.99 4.72 -19.83
CA LEU A 313 16.04 3.70 -20.28
C LEU A 313 16.45 3.07 -21.63
N LYS A 314 17.05 3.85 -22.54
CA LYS A 314 17.65 3.32 -23.80
C LYS A 314 18.90 2.48 -23.55
N TYR A 315 19.74 2.87 -22.59
CA TYR A 315 20.89 2.07 -22.18
C TYR A 315 20.43 0.69 -21.70
N LEU A 316 19.46 0.64 -20.79
CA LEU A 316 18.89 -0.62 -20.30
C LEU A 316 18.19 -1.40 -21.42
N ASP A 317 17.54 -0.73 -22.37
CA ASP A 317 16.94 -1.41 -23.53
C ASP A 317 17.97 -2.17 -24.38
N LYS A 318 19.17 -1.60 -24.55
CA LYS A 318 20.25 -2.19 -25.35
C LYS A 318 21.18 -3.11 -24.57
N ASN A 319 21.14 -3.05 -23.23
CA ASN A 319 22.02 -3.82 -22.36
C ASN A 319 21.21 -4.85 -21.55
N THR A 320 21.12 -6.06 -22.10
CA THR A 320 20.39 -7.18 -21.50
C THR A 320 20.89 -7.49 -20.09
N THR A 321 22.21 -7.47 -19.84
CA THR A 321 22.77 -7.74 -18.51
C THR A 321 22.33 -6.69 -17.48
N ALA A 322 22.42 -5.40 -17.83
CA ALA A 322 21.99 -4.32 -16.96
C ALA A 322 20.47 -4.37 -16.71
N TYR A 323 19.66 -4.60 -17.73
CA TYR A 323 18.21 -4.74 -17.57
C TYR A 323 17.84 -5.92 -16.65
N ASN A 324 18.45 -7.10 -16.86
CA ASN A 324 18.15 -8.29 -16.05
C ASN A 324 18.61 -8.15 -14.60
N SER A 325 19.60 -7.30 -14.31
CA SER A 325 20.03 -7.02 -12.94
C SER A 325 18.90 -6.48 -12.05
N TYR A 326 17.89 -5.81 -12.64
CA TYR A 326 16.74 -5.26 -11.92
C TYR A 326 15.76 -6.30 -11.36
N PHE A 327 15.93 -7.57 -11.73
CA PHE A 327 15.05 -8.66 -11.30
C PHE A 327 15.69 -9.56 -10.25
N LYS A 328 16.97 -9.36 -9.90
CA LYS A 328 17.70 -10.20 -8.95
C LYS A 328 17.04 -10.29 -7.58
N TRP A 329 16.44 -9.19 -7.11
CA TRP A 329 15.71 -9.15 -5.85
C TRP A 329 14.52 -10.12 -5.82
N LYS A 330 13.96 -10.51 -6.98
CA LYS A 330 12.84 -11.47 -7.05
C LYS A 330 13.20 -12.88 -6.58
N LYS A 331 14.50 -13.21 -6.50
CA LYS A 331 15.00 -14.43 -5.84
C LYS A 331 14.67 -14.48 -4.35
N TYR A 332 14.42 -13.32 -3.74
CA TYR A 332 14.20 -13.17 -2.31
C TYR A 332 12.77 -12.81 -1.96
N VAL A 333 11.83 -12.99 -2.90
CA VAL A 333 10.44 -12.58 -2.69
C VAL A 333 9.46 -13.63 -3.22
N LEU A 334 8.45 -13.94 -2.41
CA LEU A 334 7.29 -14.71 -2.79
C LEU A 334 6.10 -13.77 -2.98
N PHE A 335 5.53 -13.75 -4.17
CA PHE A 335 4.34 -12.97 -4.48
C PHE A 335 3.10 -13.73 -4.00
N LYS A 336 2.31 -13.12 -3.12
CA LYS A 336 1.05 -13.72 -2.66
C LYS A 336 -0.08 -13.33 -3.61
N ASP A 337 -0.77 -14.35 -4.14
CA ASP A 337 -1.91 -14.23 -5.07
C ASP A 337 -3.18 -13.70 -4.41
N ARG A 338 -3.14 -13.41 -3.12
CA ARG A 338 -4.23 -12.78 -2.38
C ARG A 338 -3.62 -11.62 -1.60
N LEU A 339 -4.39 -10.57 -1.36
CA LEU A 339 -4.06 -9.55 -0.35
C LEU A 339 -4.22 -10.21 1.02
N LEU A 340 -3.38 -11.21 1.31
CA LEU A 340 -3.45 -12.01 2.52
C LEU A 340 -3.15 -11.08 3.68
N ASN A 341 -4.13 -10.98 4.58
CA ASN A 341 -4.19 -10.05 5.71
C ASN A 341 -4.49 -8.59 5.33
N SER A 342 -5.78 -8.33 5.10
CA SER A 342 -6.34 -6.98 5.14
C SER A 342 -6.09 -6.31 6.50
N ASN A 343 -6.06 -4.97 6.54
CA ASN A 343 -6.07 -4.21 7.80
C ASN A 343 -7.25 -4.61 8.71
N PHE A 344 -8.33 -5.18 8.18
CA PHE A 344 -9.41 -5.74 9.01
C PHE A 344 -8.98 -6.96 9.83
N CYS A 345 -8.02 -7.77 9.35
CA CYS A 345 -7.42 -8.83 10.17
C CYS A 345 -6.67 -8.24 11.37
N ASP A 346 -5.92 -7.14 11.16
CA ASP A 346 -5.20 -6.46 12.24
C ASP A 346 -6.16 -5.81 13.23
N MET A 347 -7.24 -5.20 12.75
CA MET A 347 -8.30 -4.69 13.60
C MET A 347 -8.92 -5.80 14.46
N CYS A 348 -9.17 -6.98 13.88
CA CYS A 348 -9.73 -8.11 14.61
C CYS A 348 -8.75 -8.67 15.65
N LEU A 349 -7.48 -8.82 15.28
CA LEU A 349 -6.41 -9.24 16.19
C LEU A 349 -6.28 -8.25 17.34
N MET A 350 -6.21 -6.95 17.03
CA MET A 350 -6.14 -5.88 18.02
C MET A 350 -7.30 -6.01 19.02
N LEU A 351 -8.55 -6.09 18.56
CA LEU A 351 -9.73 -6.18 19.44
C LEU A 351 -9.76 -7.44 20.31
N ASN A 352 -9.25 -8.57 19.83
CA ASN A 352 -9.17 -9.80 20.62
C ASN A 352 -8.03 -9.77 21.65
N LEU A 353 -6.97 -9.00 21.39
CA LEU A 353 -5.87 -8.77 22.34
C LEU A 353 -6.23 -7.78 23.45
N GLU A 354 -7.37 -7.09 23.38
CA GLU A 354 -7.73 -5.99 24.30
C GLU A 354 -7.74 -6.40 25.79
N ASN A 355 -8.09 -7.66 26.10
CA ASN A 355 -8.09 -8.18 27.47
C ASN A 355 -6.68 -8.49 28.00
N GLU A 356 -5.74 -8.77 27.11
CA GLU A 356 -4.35 -9.10 27.45
C GLU A 356 -3.47 -7.86 27.44
N MET A 357 -3.74 -6.95 26.52
CA MET A 357 -3.09 -5.66 26.37
C MET A 357 -4.15 -4.59 26.13
N PRO A 358 -4.50 -3.78 27.15
CA PRO A 358 -5.44 -2.68 26.96
C PRO A 358 -4.95 -1.77 25.83
N ILE A 359 -5.70 -1.75 24.73
CA ILE A 359 -5.36 -0.92 23.58
C ILE A 359 -5.47 0.55 24.00
N ARG A 360 -4.46 1.35 23.66
CA ARG A 360 -4.46 2.78 23.98
C ARG A 360 -5.72 3.44 23.42
N ARG A 361 -6.47 4.14 24.29
CA ARG A 361 -7.61 5.00 23.93
C ARG A 361 -7.16 6.34 23.31
N ASN A 362 -6.07 6.31 22.56
CA ASN A 362 -5.48 7.51 21.99
C ASN A 362 -6.50 8.20 21.08
N ILE A 363 -6.41 9.53 21.06
CA ILE A 363 -7.14 10.38 20.13
C ILE A 363 -6.10 11.00 19.22
N VAL A 364 -6.34 10.91 17.91
CA VAL A 364 -5.52 11.59 16.91
C VAL A 364 -5.85 13.08 17.00
N ARG A 365 -4.95 13.85 17.62
CA ARG A 365 -5.21 15.24 17.97
C ARG A 365 -5.40 16.13 16.74
N ASN A 366 -4.49 16.04 15.78
CA ASN A 366 -4.49 16.89 14.59
C ASN A 366 -4.57 16.04 13.32
N ILE A 367 -5.77 15.58 12.97
CA ILE A 367 -5.96 14.78 11.77
C ILE A 367 -5.77 15.59 10.49
N GLY A 368 -6.05 16.89 10.55
CA GLY A 368 -5.83 17.81 9.43
C GLY A 368 -4.37 18.13 9.15
N GLU A 369 -3.49 18.07 10.17
CA GLU A 369 -2.04 18.17 9.98
C GLU A 369 -1.41 16.81 9.68
N PHE A 370 -1.94 15.74 10.29
CA PHE A 370 -1.61 14.38 9.89
C PHE A 370 -1.81 14.30 8.38
N TRP A 371 -3.03 14.52 7.89
CA TRP A 371 -3.39 14.40 6.49
C TRP A 371 -2.76 15.47 5.58
#